data_AF-A0A7K3HBR6-F1
#
_entry.id   AF-A0A7K3HBR6-F1
#
_cell.length_a   1.000
_cell.length_b   1.000
_cell.length_c   1.000
_cell.angle_alpha   90.00
_cell.angle_beta   90.00
_cell.angle_gamma   90.00
#
_symmetry.space_group_name_H-M   'P 1'
#
loop_
_entity.id
_entity.type
_entity.pdbx_description
1 polymer ?
#
loop_
_entity_poly.entity_id
_entity_poly.type
_entity_poly.pdbx_seq_one_letter_code
_entity_poly.pdbx_strand_id
1 'polypeptide(L)' 'MEFQLLGAFEARHEGRPVLGSVRRQERCLLAVLLLCPGRAVTTERLIDLLWDGAAPASARGTVHTYVGRLR' A
#
# COMPACT_ATOMS: atom_id res chain seq x y z
N MET A 1 12.73 -9.00 4.39
CA MET A 1 11.64 -8.40 3.58
C MET A 1 12.27 -7.74 2.38
N GLU A 2 11.89 -8.15 1.18
CA GLU A 2 12.39 -7.61 -0.09
C GLU A 2 11.22 -7.09 -0.91
N PHE A 3 11.39 -5.90 -1.52
CA PHE A 3 10.37 -5.26 -2.33
C PHE A 3 10.95 -4.90 -3.69
N GLN A 4 10.24 -5.25 -4.76
CA GLN A 4 10.57 -4.84 -6.13
C GLN A 4 9.51 -3.85 -6.60
N LEU A 5 9.95 -2.61 -6.88
CA LEU A 5 9.10 -1.53 -7.38
C LEU A 5 9.39 -1.16 -8.85
N LEU A 6 10.62 -1.37 -9.32
CA LEU A 6 11.07 -0.99 -10.66
C LEU A 6 10.72 -2.09 -11.69
N GLY A 7 9.44 -2.45 -11.74
CA GLY A 7 8.92 -3.58 -12.52
C GLY A 7 7.53 -3.98 -12.03
N ALA A 8 7.19 -5.26 -12.15
CA ALA A 8 5.99 -5.77 -11.48
C ALA A 8 6.16 -5.61 -9.97
N PHE A 9 5.17 -5.01 -9.31
CA PHE A 9 5.23 -4.80 -7.87
C PHE A 9 5.17 -6.14 -7.13
N GLU A 10 6.29 -6.54 -6.52
CA GLU A 10 6.45 -7.77 -5.76
C GLU A 10 6.95 -7.48 -4.34
N ALA A 11 6.46 -8.25 -3.37
CA ALA A 11 7.04 -8.31 -2.03
C ALA A 11 7.30 -9.76 -1.67
N ARG A 12 8.48 -10.01 -1.11
CA ARG A 12 8.96 -11.33 -0.70
C ARG A 12 9.36 -11.30 0.77
N HIS A 13 8.96 -12.33 1.50
CA HIS A 13 9.39 -12.59 2.86
C HIS A 13 10.03 -13.98 2.90
N GLU A 14 11.28 -14.08 3.35
CA GLU A 14 12.03 -15.36 3.36
C GLU A 14 12.02 -16.04 1.97
N GLY A 15 12.19 -15.25 0.90
CA GLY A 15 12.15 -15.71 -0.49
C GLY A 15 10.76 -16.11 -1.03
N ARG A 16 9.70 -16.04 -0.22
CA ARG A 16 8.32 -16.39 -0.63
C ARG A 16 7.50 -15.13 -1.00
N PRO A 17 6.76 -15.15 -2.11
CA PRO A 17 5.88 -14.03 -2.47
C PRO A 17 4.74 -13.89 -1.45
N VAL A 18 4.59 -12.70 -0.88
CA VAL A 18 3.53 -12.40 0.11
C VAL A 18 2.37 -11.59 -0.48
N LEU A 19 2.48 -11.14 -1.74
CA LEU A 19 1.45 -10.31 -2.39
C LEU A 19 0.41 -11.09 -3.23
N GLY A 20 0.39 -12.42 -3.17
CA GLY A 20 -0.35 -13.27 -4.11
C GLY A 20 -1.84 -12.94 -4.28
N SER A 21 -2.54 -12.51 -3.23
CA SER A 21 -3.97 -12.15 -3.25
C SER A 21 -4.24 -10.67 -2.98
N VAL A 22 -3.21 -9.82 -3.03
CA VAL A 22 -3.29 -8.42 -2.59
C VAL A 22 -3.96 -7.57 -3.66
N ARG A 23 -4.99 -6.81 -3.26
CA ARG A 23 -5.76 -5.95 -4.19
C ARG A 23 -4.84 -4.89 -4.80
N ARG A 24 -5.17 -4.40 -6.00
CA ARG A 24 -4.39 -3.34 -6.69
C ARG A 24 -4.16 -2.10 -5.80
N GLN A 25 -5.16 -1.72 -5.01
CA GLN A 25 -5.09 -0.58 -4.09
C GLN A 25 -4.14 -0.84 -2.90
N GLU A 26 -4.15 -2.04 -2.31
CA GLU A 26 -3.22 -2.43 -1.25
C GLU A 26 -1.77 -2.43 -1.75
N ARG A 27 -1.54 -2.90 -2.99
CA ARG A 27 -0.21 -2.81 -3.65
C ARG A 27 0.24 -1.38 -3.85
N CYS A 28 -0.66 -0.51 -4.32
CA CYS A 28 -0.36 0.91 -4.51
C CYS A 28 -0.03 1.61 -3.17
N LEU A 29 -0.80 1.31 -2.11
CA LEU A 29 -0.54 1.80 -0.76
C LEU A 29 0.85 1.39 -0.26
N LEU A 30 1.19 0.11 -0.39
CA LEU A 30 2.50 -0.39 0.02
C LEU A 30 3.63 0.26 -0.81
N ALA A 31 3.43 0.45 -2.11
CA ALA A 31 4.39 1.15 -2.96
C ALA A 31 4.63 2.60 -2.49
N VAL A 32 3.58 3.35 -2.16
CA VAL A 32 3.69 4.71 -1.61
C VAL A 32 4.47 4.74 -0.30
N LEU A 33 4.21 3.79 0.60
CA LEU A 33 4.93 3.68 1.88
C LEU A 33 6.42 3.38 1.65
N LEU A 34 6.74 2.51 0.70
CA LEU A 34 8.12 2.17 0.35
C LEU A 34 8.87 3.32 -0.34
N LEU A 35 8.17 4.21 -1.04
CA LEU A 35 8.74 5.42 -1.64
C LEU A 35 9.00 6.52 -0.59
N CYS A 36 8.45 6.41 0.61
CA CYS A 36 8.64 7.35 1.72
C CYS A 36 9.36 6.68 2.92
N PRO A 37 10.56 6.11 2.74
CA PRO A 37 11.25 5.42 3.82
C PRO A 37 11.57 6.39 4.97
N GLY A 38 11.25 5.99 6.20
CA GLY A 38 11.54 6.77 7.42
C GLY A 38 10.67 8.01 7.63
N ARG A 39 9.61 8.20 6.83
CA ARG A 39 8.65 9.31 7.01
C ARG A 39 7.25 8.77 7.26
N ALA A 40 6.55 9.37 8.23
CA ALA A 40 5.14 9.09 8.43
C ALA A 40 4.32 9.67 7.27
N VAL A 41 3.52 8.83 6.61
CA VAL A 41 2.55 9.27 5.61
C VAL A 41 1.17 9.32 6.27
N THR A 42 0.53 10.48 6.22
CA THR A 42 -0.82 10.68 6.79
C THR A 42 -1.86 9.87 6.04
N THR A 43 -2.92 9.43 6.72
CA THR A 43 -4.05 8.73 6.11
C THR A 43 -4.70 9.55 4.99
N GLU A 44 -4.84 10.86 5.17
CA GLU A 44 -5.39 11.79 4.17
C GLU A 44 -4.57 11.74 2.88
N ARG A 45 -3.24 11.85 2.97
CA ARG A 45 -2.34 11.73 1.83
C ARG A 45 -2.44 10.37 1.12
N LEU A 46 -2.61 9.28 1.86
CA LEU A 46 -2.81 7.95 1.29
C LEU A 46 -4.14 7.87 0.53
N ILE A 47 -5.20 8.47 1.07
CA ILE A 47 -6.51 8.55 0.40
C ILE A 47 -6.38 9.35 -0.90
N ASP A 48 -5.72 10.51 -0.88
CA ASP A 48 -5.52 11.33 -2.07
C ASP A 48 -4.76 10.57 -3.16
N LEU A 49 -3.71 9.83 -2.80
CA LEU A 49 -2.91 9.08 -3.77
C LEU A 49 -3.63 7.83 -4.32
N LEU A 50 -4.52 7.22 -3.53
CA LEU A 50 -5.24 6.01 -3.93
C LEU A 50 -6.48 6.29 -4.80
N TRP A 51 -7.13 7.44 -4.57
CA TRP A 51 -8.37 7.80 -5.24
C TRP A 51 -8.28 9.08 -6.08
N ASP A 52 -7.12 9.73 -6.15
CA ASP A 52 -6.87 10.93 -6.96
C ASP A 52 -7.91 12.04 -6.76
N GLY A 53 -8.29 12.27 -5.50
CA GLY A 53 -9.31 13.24 -5.10
C GLY A 53 -10.77 12.78 -5.19
N ALA A 54 -11.05 11.61 -5.79
CA ALA A 54 -12.40 11.03 -5.87
C ALA A 54 -12.64 9.93 -4.83
N ALA A 55 -12.35 10.22 -3.57
CA ALA A 55 -12.42 9.24 -2.49
C ALA A 55 -13.86 8.99 -2.01
N PRO A 56 -14.30 7.73 -1.84
CA PRO A 56 -15.58 7.42 -1.22
C PRO A 56 -15.56 7.73 0.28
N ALA A 57 -16.73 7.89 0.90
CA ALA A 57 -16.85 8.11 2.35
C ALA A 57 -16.19 7.01 3.20
N SER A 58 -16.09 5.79 2.66
CA SER A 58 -15.44 4.63 3.29
C SER A 58 -13.92 4.55 3.08
N ALA A 59 -13.29 5.52 2.42
CA ALA A 59 -11.87 5.48 2.07
C ALA A 59 -10.96 5.32 3.30
N ARG A 60 -11.23 6.07 4.38
CA ARG A 60 -10.47 5.96 5.63
C ARG A 60 -10.51 4.55 6.22
N GLY A 61 -11.69 3.95 6.33
CA GLY A 61 -11.85 2.57 6.82
C GLY A 61 -11.17 1.54 5.92
N THR A 62 -11.18 1.78 4.62
CA THR A 62 -10.49 0.97 3.62
C THR A 62 -8.96 1.03 3.80
N VAL A 63 -8.39 2.22 3.97
CA VAL A 63 -6.96 2.40 4.27
C VAL A 63 -6.56 1.69 5.56
N HIS A 64 -7.35 1.83 6.63
CA HIS A 64 -7.07 1.11 7.89
C HIS A 64 -7.09 -0.41 7.71
N THR A 65 -8.04 -0.94 6.93
CA THR A 65 -8.11 -2.37 6.59
C THR A 65 -6.86 -2.82 5.84
N TYR A 66 -6.39 -2.03 4.88
CA TYR A 66 -5.21 -2.34 4.09
C TYR A 66 -3.93 -2.29 4.94
N VAL A 67 -3.76 -1.26 5.77
CA VAL A 67 -2.64 -1.17 6.71
C VAL A 67 -2.65 -2.34 7.71
N GLY A 68 -3.84 -2.72 8.20
CA GLY A 68 -3.99 -3.85 9.11
C GLY A 68 -3.62 -5.19 8.49
N ARG A 69 -3.82 -5.38 7.17
CA ARG A 69 -3.41 -6.59 6.44
C ARG A 69 -1.92 -6.62 6.08
N LEU A 70 -1.24 -5.47 6.11
CA LEU A 70 0.18 -5.35 5.79
C LEU A 70 1.10 -5.50 7.01
N ARG A 71 0.55 -5.47 8.24
CA ARG A 71 1.25 -5.83 9.47
C ARG A 71 1.34 -7.34 9.61
#